data_AF-A0A7X8LKP1-F1
#
_entry.id   AF-A0A7X8LKP1-F1
#
_cell.length_a   1.000
_cell.length_b   1.000
_cell.length_c   1.000
_cell.angle_alpha   90.00
_cell.angle_beta   90.00
_cell.angle_gamma   90.00
#
_symmetry.space_group_name_H-M   'P 1'
#
loop_
_entity.id
_entity.type
_entity.pdbx_description
1 polymer ?
#
loop_
_entity_poly.entity_id
_entity_poly.type
_entity_poly.pdbx_seq_one_letter_code
_entity_poly.pdbx_strand_id
1 'polypeptide(L)'
;MFLHTISWILFVVMFLLALILLVKEKPWVKREKYPEGYWMGVGLGTGIGICMPLGLLLGYLMENIPIGVALGPVLGAGLGSILGSRWEKQHGDPQQDEEQPTLGKWLKKGAILILLLGIIIIILLFATKK
;
A
#
# COMPACT_ATOMS: atom_id res chain seq x y z
N MET A 1 -19.21 -38.17 -27.91
CA MET A 1 -19.09 -36.83 -28.52
C MET A 1 -19.30 -35.71 -27.50
N PHE A 2 -20.40 -35.74 -26.73
CA PHE A 2 -20.75 -34.70 -25.75
C PHE A 2 -19.77 -34.52 -24.57
N LEU A 3 -19.09 -35.57 -24.11
CA LEU A 3 -18.08 -35.43 -23.04
C LEU A 3 -16.91 -34.54 -23.44
N HIS A 4 -16.49 -34.61 -24.69
CA HIS A 4 -15.34 -33.86 -25.19
C HIS A 4 -15.66 -32.37 -25.27
N THR A 5 -16.87 -32.01 -25.73
CA THR A 5 -17.33 -30.62 -25.81
C THR A 5 -17.47 -29.97 -24.43
N ILE A 6 -17.93 -30.73 -23.42
CA ILE A 6 -18.05 -30.23 -22.04
C ILE A 6 -16.67 -29.94 -21.45
N SER A 7 -15.70 -30.82 -21.67
CA SER A 7 -14.31 -30.62 -21.20
C SER A 7 -13.67 -29.37 -21.81
N TRP A 8 -13.93 -29.08 -23.10
CA TRP A 8 -13.46 -27.86 -23.77
C TRP A 8 -14.09 -26.59 -23.20
N ILE A 9 -15.39 -26.60 -22.93
CA ILE A 9 -16.09 -25.45 -22.36
C ILE A 9 -15.54 -25.12 -20.97
N LEU A 10 -15.33 -26.14 -20.13
CA LEU A 10 -14.75 -25.94 -18.80
C LEU A 10 -13.34 -25.37 -18.86
N PHE A 11 -12.52 -25.86 -19.79
CA PHE A 11 -11.15 -25.36 -19.96
C PHE A 11 -11.13 -23.88 -20.34
N VAL A 12 -11.97 -23.47 -21.30
CA VAL A 12 -12.07 -22.06 -21.73
C VAL A 12 -12.55 -21.16 -20.60
N VAL A 13 -13.56 -21.60 -19.83
CA VAL A 13 -14.08 -20.84 -18.69
C VAL A 13 -13.03 -20.69 -17.59
N MET A 14 -12.30 -21.76 -17.26
CA MET A 14 -11.24 -21.71 -16.25
C MET A 14 -10.07 -20.83 -16.70
N PHE A 15 -9.74 -20.86 -17.99
CA PHE A 15 -8.72 -20.00 -18.59
C PHE A 15 -9.14 -18.53 -18.55
N LEU A 16 -10.39 -18.20 -18.90
CA LEU A 16 -10.97 -16.85 -18.80
C LEU A 16 -10.97 -16.33 -17.35
N LEU A 17 -11.35 -17.17 -16.39
CA LEU A 17 -11.31 -16.83 -14.97
C LEU A 17 -9.89 -16.54 -14.49
N ALA A 18 -8.93 -17.39 -14.87
CA ALA A 18 -7.52 -17.17 -14.57
C ALA A 18 -7.03 -15.84 -15.19
N LEU A 19 -7.43 -15.54 -16.43
CA LEU A 19 -7.12 -14.28 -17.12
C LEU A 19 -7.71 -13.08 -16.39
N ILE A 20 -8.98 -13.13 -15.98
CA ILE A 20 -9.65 -12.06 -15.23
C ILE A 20 -8.97 -11.84 -13.88
N LEU A 21 -8.61 -12.91 -13.16
CA LEU A 21 -7.88 -12.82 -11.89
C LEU A 21 -6.47 -12.26 -12.09
N LEU A 22 -5.81 -12.56 -13.20
CA LEU A 22 -4.50 -12.01 -13.55
C LEU A 22 -4.58 -10.53 -13.95
N VAL A 23 -5.67 -10.13 -14.61
CA VAL A 23 -5.92 -8.76 -15.11
C VAL A 23 -6.47 -7.85 -14.02
N LYS A 24 -6.99 -8.40 -12.91
CA LYS A 24 -7.40 -7.63 -11.75
C LYS A 24 -6.16 -7.06 -11.04
N GLU A 25 -5.58 -6.04 -11.66
CA GLU A 25 -4.54 -5.21 -11.07
C GLU A 25 -5.03 -4.75 -9.70
N LYS A 26 -4.15 -4.84 -8.69
CA LYS A 26 -4.38 -4.21 -7.40
C LYS A 26 -4.78 -2.77 -7.66
N PRO A 27 -5.90 -2.26 -7.10
CA PRO A 27 -6.24 -0.86 -7.25
C PRO A 27 -5.05 -0.07 -6.72
N TRP A 28 -4.46 0.71 -7.62
CA TRP A 28 -3.38 1.62 -7.32
C TRP A 28 -3.92 2.64 -6.32
N VAL A 29 -3.78 2.37 -5.02
CA VAL A 29 -3.97 3.37 -3.99
C VAL A 29 -2.83 4.35 -4.20
N LYS A 30 -3.08 5.43 -4.94
CA LYS A 30 -2.17 6.57 -5.00
C LYS A 30 -1.95 7.00 -3.55
N ARG A 31 -0.75 6.77 -3.03
CA ARG A 31 -0.35 7.41 -1.76
C ARG A 31 -0.29 8.90 -2.05
N GLU A 32 -1.28 9.65 -1.57
CA GLU A 32 -1.27 11.10 -1.67
C GLU A 32 0.03 11.61 -1.05
N LYS A 33 0.78 12.40 -1.81
CA LYS A 33 2.04 12.98 -1.36
C LYS A 33 1.69 14.12 -0.42
N TYR A 34 1.84 13.89 0.88
CA TYR A 34 1.66 14.92 1.88
C TYR A 34 2.75 16.00 1.72
N PRO A 35 2.42 17.30 1.93
CA PRO A 35 3.40 18.37 1.87
C PRO A 35 4.47 18.21 2.96
N GLU A 36 5.67 18.73 2.72
CA GLU A 36 6.76 18.69 3.70
C GLU A 36 6.32 19.28 5.04
N GLY A 37 6.60 18.57 6.12
CA GLY A 37 6.22 18.98 7.48
C GLY A 37 4.79 18.62 7.88
N TYR A 38 4.02 17.95 7.02
CA TYR A 38 2.71 17.40 7.39
C TYR A 38 2.83 16.44 8.58
N TRP A 39 3.78 15.51 8.54
CA TRP A 39 3.95 14.53 9.61
C TRP A 39 4.57 15.15 10.85
N MET A 40 5.41 16.18 10.69
CA MET A 40 5.84 17.03 11.80
C MET A 40 4.65 17.69 12.51
N GLY A 41 3.71 18.28 11.76
CA GLY A 41 2.50 18.89 12.30
C GLY A 41 1.59 17.88 13.01
N VAL A 42 1.38 16.71 12.41
CA VAL A 42 0.63 15.60 13.01
C VAL A 42 1.31 15.13 14.31
N GLY A 43 2.63 14.99 14.29
CA GLY A 43 3.41 14.62 15.48
C GLY A 43 3.25 15.62 16.61
N LEU A 44 3.46 16.91 16.35
CA LEU A 44 3.28 17.99 17.33
C LEU A 44 1.85 18.05 17.88
N GLY A 45 0.85 17.99 17.01
CA GLY A 45 -0.56 17.98 17.41
C GLY A 45 -0.89 16.79 18.31
N THR A 46 -0.40 15.60 17.95
CA THR A 46 -0.62 14.39 18.75
C THR A 46 0.09 14.47 20.10
N GLY A 47 1.34 14.92 20.12
CA GLY A 47 2.13 15.09 21.33
C GLY A 47 1.50 16.07 22.32
N ILE A 48 1.10 17.26 21.85
CA ILE A 48 0.40 18.26 22.67
C ILE A 48 -0.97 17.74 23.11
N GLY A 49 -1.72 17.10 22.22
CA GLY A 49 -3.04 16.53 22.54
C GLY A 49 -3.00 15.48 23.64
N ILE A 50 -1.94 14.67 23.71
CA ILE A 50 -1.76 13.66 24.77
C ILE A 50 -1.19 14.30 26.05
N CYS A 51 -0.18 15.16 25.93
CA CYS A 51 0.53 15.70 27.08
C CYS A 51 -0.20 16.84 27.77
N MET A 52 -1.09 17.58 27.11
CA MET A 52 -1.87 18.64 27.75
C MET A 52 -2.78 18.12 28.88
N PRO A 53 -3.65 17.11 28.67
CA PRO A 53 -4.46 16.56 29.77
C PRO A 53 -3.60 15.89 30.84
N LEU A 54 -2.48 15.25 30.47
CA LEU A 54 -1.50 14.70 31.41
C LEU A 54 -0.84 15.79 32.27
N GLY A 55 -0.44 16.90 31.67
CA GLY A 55 0.14 18.05 32.36
C GLY A 55 -0.86 18.67 33.32
N LEU A 56 -2.11 18.84 32.91
CA LEU A 56 -3.18 19.33 33.79
C LEU A 56 -3.40 18.40 34.99
N LEU A 57 -3.41 17.08 34.76
CA LEU A 57 -3.55 16.07 35.82
C LEU A 57 -2.37 16.13 36.80
N LEU A 58 -1.14 16.26 36.31
CA LEU A 58 0.06 16.44 37.13
C LEU A 58 0.00 17.75 37.93
N GLY A 59 -0.42 18.85 37.31
CA GLY A 59 -0.60 20.13 37.99
C GLY A 59 -1.66 20.05 39.09
N TYR A 60 -2.76 19.33 38.86
CA TYR A 60 -3.77 19.09 39.88
C TYR A 60 -3.22 18.26 41.05
N LEU A 61 -2.49 17.17 40.76
CA LEU A 61 -1.85 16.32 41.79
C LEU A 61 -0.79 17.05 42.61
N MET A 62 -0.12 18.03 42.03
CA MET A 62 0.87 18.88 42.70
C MET A 62 0.26 20.13 43.36
N GLU A 63 -1.08 20.26 43.36
CA GLU A 63 -1.80 21.46 43.79
C GLU A 63 -1.30 22.76 43.11
N ASN A 64 -0.69 22.62 41.93
CA ASN A 64 -0.09 23.70 41.16
C ASN A 64 -0.48 23.58 39.68
N ILE A 65 -1.72 23.97 39.41
CA ILE A 65 -2.31 24.00 38.07
C ILE A 65 -1.46 24.82 37.07
N PRO A 66 -0.88 25.99 37.42
CA PRO A 66 0.01 26.73 36.52
C PRO A 66 1.19 25.89 36.00
N ILE A 67 1.81 25.08 36.86
CA ILE A 67 2.89 24.17 36.46
C ILE A 67 2.37 23.12 35.48
N GLY A 68 1.19 22.55 35.74
CA GLY A 68 0.59 21.56 34.85
C GLY A 68 0.27 22.09 33.45
N VAL A 69 -0.26 23.31 33.38
CA VAL A 69 -0.56 24.02 32.12
C VAL A 69 0.71 24.36 31.35
N ALA A 70 1.83 24.65 32.03
CA ALA A 70 3.12 24.88 31.39
C ALA A 70 3.78 23.57 30.92
N LEU A 71 3.73 22.51 31.73
CA LEU A 71 4.36 21.23 31.44
C LEU A 71 3.71 20.49 30.27
N GLY A 72 2.38 20.56 30.14
CA GLY A 72 1.65 19.83 29.11
C GLY A 72 2.12 20.17 27.68
N PRO A 73 2.12 21.43 27.26
CA PRO A 73 2.63 21.86 25.96
C PRO A 73 4.14 21.62 25.79
N VAL A 74 4.95 21.82 26.83
CA VAL A 74 6.41 21.62 26.76
C VAL A 74 6.76 20.15 26.52
N LEU A 75 6.19 19.24 27.30
CA LEU A 75 6.36 17.80 27.12
C LEU A 75 5.73 17.32 25.81
N GLY A 76 4.57 17.88 25.45
CA GLY A 76 3.85 17.57 24.23
C GLY A 76 4.58 17.99 22.97
N ALA A 77 5.21 19.16 22.96
CA ALA A 77 6.06 19.60 21.85
C ALA A 77 7.33 18.73 21.74
N GLY A 78 7.93 18.39 22.88
CA GLY A 78 9.07 17.46 22.94
C GLY A 78 8.74 16.10 22.33
N LEU A 79 7.74 15.41 22.85
CA LEU A 79 7.30 14.10 22.35
C LEU A 79 6.77 14.18 20.91
N GLY A 80 5.99 15.22 20.62
CA GLY A 80 5.41 15.43 19.30
C GLY A 80 6.44 15.70 18.21
N SER A 81 7.53 16.40 18.51
CA SER A 81 8.63 16.60 17.57
C SER A 81 9.39 15.31 17.25
N ILE A 82 9.58 14.42 18.23
CA ILE A 82 10.23 13.11 18.04
C ILE A 82 9.34 12.22 17.17
N LEU A 83 8.04 12.15 17.48
CA LEU A 83 7.07 11.38 16.69
C LEU A 83 6.94 11.93 15.27
N GLY A 84 6.82 13.25 15.13
CA GLY A 84 6.73 13.93 13.86
C GLY A 84 7.97 13.72 12.99
N SER A 85 9.17 13.85 13.56
CA SER A 85 10.42 13.59 12.84
C SER A 85 10.55 12.11 12.41
N ARG A 86 10.12 11.16 13.25
CA ARG A 86 10.13 9.74 12.89
C ARG A 86 9.14 9.44 11.77
N TRP A 87 7.93 9.97 11.83
CA TRP A 87 6.92 9.77 10.78
C TRP A 87 7.27 10.46 9.47
N GLU A 88 7.87 11.65 9.53
CA GLU A 88 8.38 12.36 8.35
C GLU A 88 9.46 11.54 7.66
N LYS A 89 10.37 10.89 8.40
CA LYS A 89 11.36 9.96 7.81
C LYS A 89 10.74 8.68 7.23
N GLN A 90 9.66 8.18 7.82
CA GLN A 90 8.97 6.97 7.35
C GLN A 90 8.09 7.21 6.12
N HIS A 91 7.58 8.42 5.94
CA HIS A 91 6.65 8.78 4.85
C HIS A 91 7.25 9.75 3.81
N GLY A 92 8.38 10.38 4.14
CA GLY A 92 9.05 11.39 3.33
C GLY A 92 9.96 10.84 2.24
N ASP A 93 10.10 9.52 2.12
CA ASP A 93 10.86 8.91 1.03
C ASP A 93 9.99 8.02 0.11
N PRO A 94 9.34 8.63 -0.90
CA PRO A 94 8.83 7.90 -2.05
C PRO A 94 9.92 7.60 -3.10
N GLN A 95 11.17 8.02 -2.91
CA GLN A 95 12.20 7.93 -3.95
C GLN A 95 12.85 6.54 -4.06
N GLN A 96 12.56 5.62 -3.14
CA GLN A 96 13.25 4.33 -3.06
C GLN A 96 12.48 3.09 -3.54
N ASP A 97 11.32 3.23 -4.22
CA ASP A 97 10.60 2.07 -4.78
C ASP A 97 9.96 2.34 -6.16
N GLU A 98 10.45 3.35 -6.90
CA GLU A 98 10.33 3.35 -8.37
C GLU A 98 11.48 2.60 -9.05
N GLU A 99 12.24 1.77 -8.32
CA GLU A 99 12.70 0.52 -8.93
C GLU A 99 11.49 -0.43 -9.03
N GLN A 100 10.59 -0.16 -9.99
CA GLN A 100 10.00 -1.28 -10.69
C GLN A 100 11.20 -2.10 -11.18
N PRO A 101 11.44 -3.33 -10.67
CA PRO A 101 12.48 -4.15 -11.25
C PRO A 101 12.08 -4.26 -12.71
N THR A 102 12.97 -3.85 -13.61
CA THR A 102 12.76 -3.89 -15.07
C THR A 102 12.32 -5.28 -15.55
N LEU A 103 12.49 -6.30 -14.70
CA LEU A 103 11.82 -7.60 -14.73
C LEU A 103 10.31 -7.53 -14.99
N GLY A 104 9.55 -6.59 -14.40
CA GLY A 104 8.10 -6.53 -14.57
C GLY A 104 7.68 -6.24 -16.02
N LYS A 105 8.44 -5.40 -16.74
CA LYS A 105 8.17 -5.11 -18.16
C LYS A 105 8.53 -6.30 -19.05
N TRP A 106 9.62 -7.00 -18.74
CA TRP A 106 10.03 -8.22 -19.47
C TRP A 106 9.17 -9.44 -19.14
N LEU A 107 8.69 -9.58 -17.90
CA LEU A 107 7.73 -10.60 -17.46
C LEU A 107 6.35 -10.34 -18.04
N LYS A 108 5.88 -9.09 -18.10
CA LYS A 108 4.61 -8.77 -18.78
C LYS A 108 4.69 -9.11 -20.27
N LYS A 109 5.79 -8.74 -20.95
CA LYS A 109 6.03 -9.16 -22.35
C LYS A 109 6.15 -10.68 -22.48
N GLY A 110 6.85 -11.33 -21.56
CA GLY A 110 7.04 -12.78 -21.53
C GLY A 110 5.73 -13.55 -21.31
N ALA A 111 4.89 -13.09 -20.38
CA ALA A 111 3.57 -13.67 -20.11
C ALA A 111 2.63 -13.54 -21.31
N ILE A 112 2.63 -12.38 -21.98
CA ILE A 112 1.88 -12.18 -23.23
C ILE A 112 2.40 -13.09 -24.34
N LEU A 113 3.73 -13.25 -24.44
CA LEU A 113 4.36 -14.10 -25.46
C LEU A 113 4.05 -15.59 -25.23
N ILE A 114 4.13 -16.05 -23.98
CA ILE A 114 3.77 -17.43 -23.57
C ILE A 114 2.29 -17.70 -23.84
N LEU A 115 1.42 -16.72 -23.57
CA LEU A 115 -0.02 -16.83 -23.82
C LEU A 115 -0.33 -16.92 -25.32
N LEU A 116 0.31 -16.10 -26.16
CA LEU A 116 0.21 -16.21 -27.62
C LEU A 116 0.72 -17.57 -28.12
N LEU A 117 1.84 -18.06 -27.59
CA LEU A 117 2.41 -19.37 -27.93
C LEU A 117 1.44 -20.50 -27.58
N GLY A 118 0.81 -20.44 -26.40
CA GLY A 118 -0.21 -21.41 -25.97
C GLY A 118 -1.40 -21.45 -26.93
N ILE A 119 -1.88 -20.28 -27.36
CA ILE A 119 -3.00 -20.18 -28.33
C ILE A 119 -2.59 -20.80 -29.69
N ILE A 120 -1.38 -20.51 -30.17
CA ILE A 120 -0.87 -21.05 -31.45
C ILE A 120 -0.79 -22.58 -31.41
N ILE A 121 -0.28 -23.15 -30.31
CA ILE A 121 -0.18 -24.61 -30.14
C ILE A 121 -1.57 -25.26 -30.15
N ILE A 122 -2.55 -24.64 -29.49
CA ILE A 122 -3.94 -25.14 -29.48
C ILE A 122 -4.53 -25.14 -30.89
N ILE A 123 -4.30 -24.09 -31.68
CA ILE A 123 -4.76 -24.00 -33.07
C ILE A 123 -4.10 -25.08 -33.95
N LEU A 124 -2.79 -25.33 -33.79
CA LEU A 124 -2.05 -26.37 -34.52
C LEU A 124 -2.54 -27.78 -34.18
N LEU A 125 -2.80 -28.06 -32.91
CA LEU A 125 -3.37 -29.34 -32.46
C LEU A 125 -4.76 -29.57 -33.03
N PHE A 126 -5.53 -28.50 -33.22
CA PHE A 126 -6.85 -28.57 -33.86
C PHE A 126 -6.76 -28.81 -35.37
N ALA A 127 -5.80 -28.16 -36.05
CA ALA A 127 -5.59 -28.32 -37.49
C ALA A 127 -5.07 -29.72 -37.86
N THR A 128 -4.29 -30.36 -36.99
CA THR A 128 -3.73 -31.70 -37.20
C THR A 128 -4.68 -32.84 -36.80
N LYS A 129 -5.80 -32.54 -36.14
CA LYS A 129 -6.88 -33.50 -35.85
C LYS A 129 -7.97 -33.56 -36.93
N LYS A 130 -7.75 -32.95 -38.10
CA LYS A 130 -8.46 -33.26 -39.34
C LYS A 130 -7.78 -34.42 -40.05
#